data_AF-A0AAX4HKG1-F1
#
_entry.id   AF-A0AAX4HKG1-F1
#
_cell.length_a   1.000
_cell.length_b   1.000
_cell.length_c   1.000
_cell.angle_alpha   90.00
_cell.angle_beta   90.00
_cell.angle_gamma   90.00
#
_symmetry.space_group_name_H-M   'P 1'
#
loop_
_entity.id
_entity.type
_entity.pdbx_description
1 polymer ?
#
loop_
_entity_poly.entity_id
_entity_poly.type
_entity_poly.pdbx_seq_one_letter_code
_entity_poly.pdbx_strand_id
1 'polypeptide(L)'
;MQIITIVGRASGREQKLEVPGEDYSQNLLFWLRDQGVTIASSCDGDGVCKRCYIQNGWLTCQMTVGEFLIQEPSGRIEVGYL
;
A
#
# COMPACT_ATOMS: atom_id res chain seq x y z
N MET A 1 5.39 7.91 13.87
CA MET A 1 6.37 7.77 12.77
C MET A 1 6.64 6.29 12.61
N GLN A 2 6.13 5.70 11.54
CA GLN A 2 6.30 4.29 11.20
C GLN A 2 6.92 4.19 9.81
N ILE A 3 7.45 3.01 9.47
CA ILE A 3 8.09 2.78 8.17
C ILE A 3 7.30 1.70 7.46
N ILE A 4 6.90 1.98 6.22
CA ILE A 4 6.35 0.99 5.30
C ILE A 4 7.46 0.55 4.35
N THR A 5 7.66 -0.75 4.21
CA THR A 5 8.65 -1.33 3.28
C THR A 5 7.92 -1.96 2.10
N ILE A 6 8.09 -1.37 0.92
CA ILE A 6 7.54 -1.88 -0.34
C ILE A 6 8.55 -2.83 -0.97
N VAL A 7 8.11 -4.02 -1.33
CA VAL A 7 8.95 -5.05 -1.95
C VAL A 7 8.37 -5.45 -3.30
N GLY A 8 9.15 -5.22 -4.37
CA GLY A 8 8.83 -5.70 -5.70
C GLY A 8 9.17 -7.18 -5.84
N ARG A 9 8.17 -8.06 -5.93
CA ARG A 9 8.39 -9.52 -6.01
C ARG A 9 9.18 -9.92 -7.27
N ALA A 10 8.95 -9.26 -8.40
CA ALA A 10 9.67 -9.57 -9.64
C ALA A 10 11.08 -8.97 -9.70
N SER A 11 11.28 -7.75 -9.16
CA SER A 11 12.56 -7.04 -9.23
C SER A 11 13.48 -7.32 -8.03
N GLY A 12 12.94 -7.84 -6.93
CA GLY A 12 13.65 -8.00 -5.64
C GLY A 12 14.01 -6.67 -4.98
N ARG A 13 13.54 -5.54 -5.52
CA ARG A 13 13.83 -4.21 -4.99
C ARG A 13 12.98 -3.93 -3.77
N GLU A 14 13.58 -3.26 -2.80
CA GLU A 14 12.90 -2.77 -1.62
C GLU A 14 12.99 -1.25 -1.55
N GLN A 15 11.88 -0.59 -1.23
CA GLN A 15 11.79 0.83 -0.99
C GLN A 15 11.17 1.06 0.39
N LYS A 16 11.81 1.88 1.22
CA LYS A 16 11.31 2.25 2.54
C LYS A 16 10.68 3.64 2.47
N LEU A 17 9.48 3.76 2.99
CA LEU A 17 8.69 4.98 3.02
C LEU A 17 8.39 5.32 4.49
N GLU A 18 8.72 6.54 4.89
CA GLU A 18 8.36 7.05 6.21
C GLU A 18 6.90 7.50 6.19
N VAL A 19 6.15 7.15 7.22
CA VAL A 19 4.75 7.50 7.38
C VAL A 19 4.61 8.55 8.49
N PRO A 20 4.35 9.82 8.13
CA PRO A 20 3.94 10.86 9.06
C PRO A 20 2.65 10.46 9.80
N GLY A 21 2.46 10.96 11.03
CA GLY A 21 1.28 10.59 11.83
C GLY A 21 -0.03 11.08 11.21
N GLU A 22 0.01 12.24 10.54
CA GLU A 22 -1.10 12.83 9.81
C GLU A 22 -1.61 11.94 8.66
N ASP A 23 -0.73 11.11 8.09
CA ASP A 23 -1.06 10.27 6.92
C ASP A 23 -1.82 8.99 7.30
N TYR A 24 -1.95 8.68 8.59
CA TYR A 24 -2.60 7.45 9.04
C TYR A 24 -4.07 7.39 8.62
N SER A 25 -4.72 8.54 8.47
CA SER A 25 -6.11 8.65 8.02
C SER A 25 -6.29 8.58 6.50
N GLN A 26 -5.19 8.67 5.73
CA GLN A 26 -5.25 8.60 4.28
C GLN A 26 -5.55 7.18 3.80
N ASN A 27 -6.25 7.06 2.67
CA ASN A 27 -6.45 5.78 1.98
C ASN A 27 -5.12 5.23 1.47
N LEU A 28 -4.86 3.95 1.71
CA LEU A 28 -3.57 3.32 1.41
C LEU A 28 -3.24 3.34 -0.09
N LEU A 29 -4.22 3.14 -0.99
CA LEU A 29 -3.97 3.21 -2.44
C LEU A 29 -3.48 4.60 -2.86
N PHE A 30 -4.15 5.66 -2.39
CA PHE A 30 -3.79 7.03 -2.77
C PHE A 30 -2.48 7.46 -2.15
N TRP A 31 -2.23 7.11 -0.89
CA TRP A 31 -0.96 7.38 -0.24
C TRP A 31 0.20 6.70 -0.97
N LEU A 32 0.08 5.41 -1.34
CA LEU A 32 1.10 4.70 -2.10
C LEU A 32 1.38 5.36 -3.46
N ARG A 33 0.35 5.83 -4.15
CA ARG A 33 0.49 6.56 -5.42
C ARG A 33 1.23 7.88 -5.25
N ASP A 34 0.93 8.63 -4.19
CA ASP A 34 1.62 9.90 -3.88
C ASP A 34 3.11 9.65 -3.58
N GLN A 35 3.44 8.52 -2.96
CA GLN A 35 4.82 8.06 -2.76
C GLN A 35 5.47 7.43 -4.01
N GLY A 36 4.82 7.51 -5.17
CA GLY A 36 5.33 7.01 -6.45
C GLY A 36 5.20 5.49 -6.66
N VAL A 37 4.51 4.78 -5.77
CA VAL A 37 4.29 3.33 -5.88
C VAL A 37 3.08 3.06 -6.76
N THR A 38 3.31 2.47 -7.93
CA THR A 38 2.24 2.17 -8.88
C THR A 38 1.55 0.87 -8.51
N ILE A 39 0.32 0.96 -8.02
CA ILE A 39 -0.58 -0.18 -7.84
C ILE A 39 -1.67 -0.17 -8.90
N ALA A 40 -1.91 -1.34 -9.49
CA ALA A 40 -2.96 -1.52 -10.48
C ALA A 40 -4.33 -1.15 -9.89
N SER A 41 -5.05 -0.26 -10.57
CA SER A 41 -6.45 0.06 -10.27
C SER A 41 -7.15 0.42 -11.57
N SER A 42 -8.43 0.11 -11.66
CA SER A 42 -9.24 0.39 -12.85
C SER A 42 -10.67 0.82 -12.50
N CYS A 43 -10.90 1.15 -11.24
CA CYS A 43 -12.18 1.68 -10.73
C CYS A 43 -11.96 2.82 -9.75
N ASP A 44 -10.83 3.53 -9.85
CA ASP A 44 -10.50 4.71 -9.04
C ASP A 44 -10.66 4.57 -7.51
N GLY A 45 -10.57 3.34 -7.00
CA GLY A 45 -10.64 3.05 -5.57
C GLY A 45 -11.96 2.45 -5.09
N ASP A 46 -12.97 2.33 -5.96
CA ASP A 46 -14.32 1.80 -5.62
C ASP A 46 -14.33 0.30 -5.21
N GLY A 47 -13.20 -0.39 -5.27
CA GLY A 47 -13.06 -1.79 -4.86
C GLY A 47 -13.66 -2.82 -5.84
N VAL A 48 -14.52 -2.40 -6.77
CA VAL A 48 -15.22 -3.32 -7.70
C VAL A 48 -14.28 -4.06 -8.66
N CYS A 49 -13.16 -3.44 -9.05
CA CYS A 49 -12.22 -4.07 -9.98
C CYS A 49 -11.32 -5.12 -9.32
N LYS A 50 -11.14 -5.06 -7.98
CA LYS A 50 -10.26 -5.95 -7.19
C LYS A 50 -8.81 -6.02 -7.68
N ARG A 51 -8.31 -4.97 -8.34
CA ARG A 51 -6.94 -4.91 -8.88
C ARG A 51 -5.92 -4.28 -7.93
N CYS A 52 -6.38 -3.49 -6.95
CA CYS A 52 -5.56 -2.76 -5.99
C CYS A 52 -4.96 -3.68 -4.89
N TYR A 53 -4.66 -4.93 -5.27
CA TYR A 53 -4.35 -6.05 -4.40
C TYR A 53 -2.91 -5.99 -3.89
N ILE A 54 -2.76 -6.28 -2.60
CA ILE A 54 -1.48 -6.57 -1.94
C ILE A 54 -1.60 -7.93 -1.24
N GLN A 55 -0.57 -8.35 -0.50
CA GLN A 55 -0.56 -9.63 0.18
C GLN A 55 -1.81 -9.89 1.05
N ASN A 56 -2.04 -11.16 1.39
CA ASN A 56 -3.10 -11.60 2.31
C ASN A 56 -4.54 -11.31 1.87
N GLY A 57 -4.79 -11.04 0.59
CA GLY A 57 -6.17 -10.78 0.15
C GLY A 57 -6.57 -9.32 0.15
N TRP A 58 -5.70 -8.43 0.63
CA TRP A 58 -6.09 -7.06 0.94
C TRP A 58 -6.11 -6.17 -0.29
N LEU A 59 -7.07 -5.24 -0.28
CA LEU A 59 -7.25 -4.24 -1.31
C LEU A 59 -6.85 -2.88 -0.72
N THR A 60 -5.74 -2.32 -1.19
CA THR A 60 -5.21 -1.01 -0.73
C THR A 60 -6.23 0.11 -0.85
N CYS A 61 -7.17 0.01 -1.78
CA CYS A 61 -8.23 0.98 -1.97
C CYS A 61 -9.35 0.90 -0.93
N GLN A 62 -9.39 -0.12 -0.09
CA GLN A 62 -10.46 -0.37 0.89
C GLN A 62 -9.99 -0.20 2.34
N MET A 63 -8.81 0.37 2.56
CA MET A 63 -8.26 0.59 3.89
C MET A 63 -7.39 1.85 3.94
N THR A 64 -7.25 2.38 5.14
CA THR A 64 -6.35 3.48 5.46
C THR A 64 -4.93 2.99 5.76
N VAL A 65 -3.96 3.89 5.72
CA VAL A 65 -2.58 3.59 6.11
C VAL A 65 -2.51 3.12 7.57
N GLY A 66 -3.28 3.74 8.46
CA GLY A 66 -3.36 3.37 9.87
C GLY A 66 -3.97 1.97 10.08
N GLU A 67 -5.07 1.65 9.41
CA GLU A 67 -5.67 0.31 9.47
C GLU A 67 -4.71 -0.76 8.97
N PHE A 68 -3.99 -0.48 7.88
CA PHE A 68 -2.97 -1.38 7.38
C PHE A 68 -1.85 -1.61 8.40
N LEU A 69 -1.30 -0.56 9.03
CA LEU A 69 -0.25 -0.69 10.04
C LEU A 69 -0.70 -1.42 11.31
N ILE A 70 -2.01 -1.41 11.61
CA ILE A 70 -2.58 -2.21 12.71
C ILE A 70 -2.65 -3.70 12.30
N GLN A 71 -3.07 -4.00 11.07
CA GLN A 71 -3.23 -5.36 10.57
C GLN A 71 -1.89 -6.03 10.20
N GLU A 72 -0.92 -5.24 9.75
CA GLU A 72 0.44 -5.65 9.39
C GLU A 72 1.46 -4.77 10.11
N PRO A 73 1.75 -5.07 11.39
CA PRO A 73 2.67 -4.28 12.21
C PRO A 73 4.11 -4.26 11.66
N SER A 74 4.47 -5.17 10.75
CA SER A 74 5.77 -5.13 10.08
C SER A 74 5.88 -4.01 9.04
N GLY A 75 4.74 -3.43 8.62
CA GLY A 75 4.67 -2.40 7.58
C GLY A 75 5.10 -2.88 6.20
N ARG A 76 5.19 -4.20 5.95
CA ARG A 76 5.66 -4.74 4.68
C ARG A 76 4.53 -4.77 3.66
N ILE A 77 4.75 -4.27 2.44
CA ILE A 77 3.82 -4.38 1.31
C ILE A 77 4.52 -5.05 0.15
N GLU A 78 3.91 -6.08 -0.41
CA GLU A 78 4.46 -6.80 -1.55
C GLU A 78 3.67 -6.49 -2.82
N VAL A 79 4.37 -5.98 -3.83
CA VAL A 79 3.81 -5.62 -5.14
C VAL A 79 4.45 -6.46 -6.23
N GLY A 80 3.74 -6.67 -7.34
CA GLY A 80 4.22 -7.50 -8.44
C GLY A 80 5.52 -6.98 -9.05
N TYR A 81 5.62 -5.66 -9.25
CA TYR A 81 6.79 -4.99 -9.79
C TYR A 81 7.02 -3.66 -9.05
N LEU A 82 8.29 -3.35 -8.78
CA LEU A 82 8.77 -2.10 -8.24
C LEU A 82 9.97 -1.63 -9.06
#